data_AF-A0A6V7JJ04-F1
#
_entry.id   AF-A0A6V7JJ04-F1
#
_cell.length_a   1.000
_cell.length_b   1.000
_cell.length_c   1.000
_cell.angle_alpha   90.00
_cell.angle_beta   90.00
_cell.angle_gamma   90.00
#
_symmetry.space_group_name_H-M   'P 1'
#
loop_
_entity.id
_entity.type
_entity.pdbx_description
1 polymer ?
#
loop_
_entity_poly.entity_id
_entity_poly.type
_entity_poly.pdbx_seq_one_letter_code
_entity_poly.pdbx_strand_id
1 'polypeptide(L)' 'LFHKAIIQSGVATNPWASVPGSPKRFAQRLAAYLGKDTDDPLEILNFLRSIDVQQLVLAQSKITTKI' A
#
# COMPACT_ATOMS: atom_id res chain seq x y z
N LEU A 1 -15.12 -23.57 -2.56
CA LEU A 1 -13.78 -23.21 -3.06
C LEU A 1 -12.64 -23.96 -2.34
N PHE A 2 -12.83 -24.48 -1.11
CA PHE A 2 -11.88 -25.40 -0.44
C PHE A 2 -12.61 -26.28 0.58
N HIS A 3 -11.98 -27.38 1.01
CA HIS A 3 -12.56 -28.33 2.00
C HIS A 3 -11.92 -28.22 3.40
N LYS A 4 -10.61 -27.89 3.47
CA LYS A 4 -9.84 -27.71 4.71
C LYS A 4 -8.76 -26.66 4.49
N ALA A 5 -8.33 -26.01 5.57
CA ALA A 5 -7.21 -25.06 5.56
C ALA A 5 -6.34 -25.26 6.81
N ILE A 6 -5.03 -25.13 6.65
CA ILE A 6 -4.05 -25.12 7.75
C ILE A 6 -3.43 -23.72 7.75
N ILE A 7 -3.48 -23.06 8.91
CA ILE A 7 -3.01 -21.69 9.08
C ILE A 7 -1.74 -21.74 9.94
N GLN A 8 -0.59 -21.36 9.36
CA GLN A 8 0.70 -21.38 10.06
C GLN A 8 1.26 -19.97 10.21
N SER A 9 1.67 -19.62 11.43
CA SER A 9 2.41 -18.39 11.75
C SER A 9 1.73 -17.06 11.37
N GLY A 10 0.41 -17.04 11.14
CA GLY A 10 -0.36 -15.81 10.97
C GLY A 10 -1.85 -16.06 10.84
N VAL A 11 -2.69 -15.19 11.39
CA VAL A 11 -4.16 -15.27 11.31
C VAL A 11 -4.76 -13.97 10.76
N ALA A 12 -6.01 -14.01 10.31
CA ALA A 12 -6.68 -12.86 9.69
C ALA A 12 -6.78 -11.62 10.59
N THR A 13 -6.79 -11.81 11.91
CA THR A 13 -6.88 -10.73 12.91
C THR A 13 -5.53 -10.17 13.33
N ASN A 14 -4.42 -10.65 12.76
CA ASN A 14 -3.12 -10.08 13.07
C ASN A 14 -3.09 -8.58 12.71
N PRO A 15 -2.49 -7.71 13.54
CA PRO A 15 -2.50 -6.26 13.31
C PRO A 15 -1.86 -5.81 11.99
N TRP A 16 -0.97 -6.64 11.42
CA TRP A 16 -0.30 -6.39 10.15
C TRP A 16 -1.01 -7.00 8.93
N ALA A 17 -2.01 -7.87 9.15
CA ALA A 17 -2.75 -8.53 8.08
C ALA A 17 -3.83 -7.61 7.46
N SER A 18 -4.21 -6.56 8.18
CA SER A 18 -5.13 -5.52 7.73
C SER A 18 -4.54 -4.16 8.05
N VAL A 19 -4.78 -3.17 7.19
CA VAL A 19 -4.38 -1.78 7.44
C VAL A 19 -5.56 -1.08 8.12
N PRO A 20 -5.54 -0.85 9.45
CA PRO A 20 -6.61 -0.12 10.11
C PRO A 20 -6.66 1.33 9.63
N GLY A 21 -7.86 1.84 9.37
CA GLY A 21 -8.08 3.22 8.92
C GLY A 21 -8.26 3.34 7.41
N SER A 22 -7.56 4.30 6.79
CA SER A 22 -7.75 4.66 5.38
C SER A 22 -6.55 4.25 4.52
N PRO A 23 -6.64 3.14 3.75
CA PRO A 23 -5.61 2.75 2.78
C PRO A 23 -5.29 3.85 1.76
N LYS A 24 -6.26 4.74 1.49
CA LYS A 24 -6.09 5.92 0.63
C LYS A 24 -4.93 6.80 1.09
N ARG A 25 -4.75 6.98 2.41
CA ARG A 25 -3.66 7.81 2.95
C ARG A 25 -2.27 7.28 2.60
N PHE A 26 -2.12 5.96 2.48
CA PHE A 26 -0.86 5.37 2.04
C PHE A 26 -0.59 5.69 0.57
N ALA A 27 -1.59 5.55 -0.29
CA ALA A 27 -1.48 5.89 -1.71
C ALA A 27 -1.19 7.39 -1.91
N GLN A 28 -1.86 8.27 -1.16
CA GLN A 28 -1.59 9.72 -1.15
C GLN A 28 -0.15 10.03 -0.73
N ARG A 29 0.33 9.45 0.38
CA ARG A 29 1.71 9.65 0.85
C ARG A 29 2.75 9.14 -0.15
N LEU A 30 2.48 8.02 -0.81
CA LEU A 30 3.34 7.48 -1.86
C LEU A 30 3.41 8.42 -3.06
N ALA A 31 2.25 8.89 -3.54
CA ALA A 31 2.18 9.83 -4.65
C ALA A 31 2.88 11.15 -4.31
N ALA A 32 2.65 11.71 -3.12
CA ALA A 32 3.29 12.92 -2.65
C ALA A 32 4.82 12.77 -2.55
N TYR A 33 5.30 11.64 -2.02
CA TYR A 33 6.73 11.33 -1.96
C TYR A 33 7.38 11.26 -3.35
N LEU A 34 6.63 10.77 -4.34
CA LEU A 34 7.06 10.69 -5.74
C LEU A 34 6.84 12.00 -6.53
N GLY A 35 6.31 13.05 -5.89
CA GLY A 35 6.18 14.38 -6.47
C GLY A 35 4.78 14.77 -6.96
N LYS A 36 3.73 14.00 -6.62
CA LYS A 36 2.34 14.31 -6.95
C LYS A 36 1.48 14.43 -5.70
N ASP A 37 1.36 15.65 -5.19
CA ASP A 37 0.50 15.97 -4.05
C ASP A 37 -0.93 16.22 -4.52
N THR A 38 -1.83 15.27 -4.28
CA THR A 38 -3.25 15.33 -4.68
C THR A 38 -4.08 14.38 -3.84
N ASP A 39 -5.36 14.72 -3.67
CA ASP A 39 -6.35 13.92 -2.96
C ASP A 39 -7.33 13.20 -3.88
N ASP A 40 -7.25 13.42 -5.20
CA ASP A 40 -8.09 12.75 -6.18
C ASP A 40 -7.61 11.31 -6.45
N PRO A 41 -8.43 10.28 -6.17
CA PRO A 41 -8.05 8.89 -6.40
C PRO A 41 -7.66 8.59 -7.86
N LEU A 42 -8.30 9.24 -8.84
CA LEU A 42 -8.05 8.96 -10.25
C LEU A 42 -6.69 9.53 -10.68
N GLU A 43 -6.37 10.76 -10.28
CA GLU A 43 -5.04 11.33 -10.47
C GLU A 43 -3.93 10.50 -9.80
N ILE A 44 -4.13 10.06 -8.56
CA ILE A 44 -3.17 9.19 -7.86
C ILE A 44 -2.94 7.90 -8.64
N LEU A 45 -4.02 7.24 -9.06
CA LEU A 45 -3.93 5.98 -9.79
C LEU A 45 -3.18 6.13 -11.12
N ASN A 46 -3.54 7.15 -11.91
CA ASN A 46 -2.92 7.39 -13.21
C ASN A 46 -1.44 7.76 -13.06
N PHE A 47 -1.10 8.59 -12.07
CA PHE A 47 0.27 8.95 -11.76
C PHE A 47 1.10 7.72 -11.35
N LEU A 48 0.65 6.95 -10.35
CA LEU A 48 1.39 5.78 -9.88
C LEU A 48 1.58 4.72 -10.98
N ARG A 49 0.63 4.57 -11.90
CA ARG A 49 0.75 3.69 -13.07
C ARG A 49 1.80 4.14 -14.09
N SER A 50 2.10 5.43 -14.15
CA SER A 50 3.14 5.98 -15.04
C SER A 50 4.56 5.89 -14.48
N ILE A 51 4.71 5.63 -13.17
CA ILE A 51 6.02 5.53 -12.52
C ILE A 51 6.64 4.17 -12.82
N ASP A 52 7.95 4.17 -13.07
CA ASP A 52 8.72 2.93 -13.22
C ASP A 52 8.64 2.04 -11.96
N VAL A 53 8.53 0.74 -12.17
CA VAL A 53 8.34 -0.23 -11.09
C VAL A 53 9.48 -0.20 -10.06
N GLN A 54 10.73 0.05 -10.47
CA GLN A 54 11.86 0.11 -9.55
C GLN A 54 11.75 1.34 -8.65
N GLN A 55 11.31 2.46 -9.20
CA GLN A 55 11.06 3.69 -8.42
C GLN A 55 9.95 3.48 -7.39
N LEU A 56 8.87 2.77 -7.75
CA LEU A 56 7.80 2.43 -6.81
C LEU A 56 8.28 1.57 -5.64
N VAL A 57 9.08 0.53 -5.91
CA VAL A 57 9.65 -0.36 -4.89
C VAL A 57 10.58 0.42 -3.95
N LEU A 58 11.45 1.27 -4.50
CA LEU A 58 12.35 2.11 -3.71
C LEU A 58 11.57 3.08 -2.82
N ALA A 59 10.54 3.74 -3.36
CA ALA A 59 9.69 4.66 -2.60
C ALA A 59 8.91 3.96 -1.48
N GLN A 60 8.38 2.76 -1.72
CA GLN A 60 7.66 1.96 -0.72
C GLN A 60 8.49 1.72 0.55
N SER A 61 9.79 1.44 0.40
CA SER A 61 10.71 1.25 1.53
C SER A 61 10.86 2.48 2.43
N LYS A 62 10.59 3.69 1.89
CA LYS A 62 10.74 4.97 2.60
C LYS A 62 9.46 5.42 3.30
N ILE A 63 8.31 4.99 2.81
CA ILE A 63 7.01 5.40 3.36
C ILE A 63 6.40 4.40 4.36
N THR A 64 6.91 3.17 4.42
CA THR A 64 6.39 2.15 5.34
C THR A 64 6.64 2.58 6.79
N THR A 65 5.57 2.67 7.58
CA THR A 65 5.62 2.98 9.00
C THR A 65 6.37 1.86 9.74
N LYS A 66 7.38 2.19 10.56
CA LYS A 66 7.96 1.22 11.50
C LYS A 66 6.84 0.76 12.42
N ILE A 67 6.56 -0.54 12.39
CA ILE A 67 5.58 -1.22 13.25
C ILE A 67 6.16 -1.29 14.66
#